data_AF-A0A936WHP1-F1
#
_entry.id   AF-A0A936WHP1-F1
#
_cell.length_a   1.000
_cell.length_b   1.000
_cell.length_c   1.000
_cell.angle_alpha   90.00
_cell.angle_beta   90.00
_cell.angle_gamma   90.00
#
_symmetry.space_group_name_H-M   'P 1'
#
loop_
_entity.id
_entity.type
_entity.pdbx_description
1 polymer ?
#
loop_
_entity_poly.entity_id
_entity_poly.type
_entity_poly.pdbx_seq_one_letter_code
_entity_poly.pdbx_strand_id
1 'polypeptide(L)'
;MGVAEELEVHVRPVVEAAGLELVDVQFRTEASGWVLRFFLDKEGGFGLADCEEWSERLGGLVDESGLIPQAYSLEVSSPGWLDRSKNAKTLSGSKGSRRL
;
A
#
# COMPACT_ATOMS: atom_id res chain seq x y z
N MET A 1 -5.61 -22.37 4.86
CA MET A 1 -5.99 -21.02 4.42
C MET A 1 -5.10 -20.06 5.17
N GLY A 2 -4.32 -19.25 4.45
CA GLY A 2 -3.43 -18.27 5.06
C GLY A 2 -4.17 -16.98 5.41
N VAL A 3 -3.59 -16.17 6.31
CA VAL A 3 -4.11 -14.83 6.66
C VAL A 3 -4.35 -13.96 5.42
N ALA A 4 -3.48 -14.05 4.41
CA ALA A 4 -3.59 -13.29 3.18
C ALA A 4 -4.87 -13.64 2.37
N GLU A 5 -5.20 -14.92 2.24
CA GLU A 5 -6.39 -15.37 1.50
C GLU A 5 -7.69 -14.91 2.20
N GLU A 6 -7.72 -14.97 3.53
CA GLU A 6 -8.91 -14.61 4.30
C GLU A 6 -9.18 -13.11 4.25
N LEU A 7 -8.10 -12.31 4.34
CA LEU A 7 -8.16 -10.87 4.12
C LEU A 7 -8.57 -10.53 2.69
N GLU A 8 -8.05 -11.25 1.69
CA GLU A 8 -8.41 -11.04 0.30
C GLU A 8 -9.92 -11.18 0.10
N VAL A 9 -10.52 -12.25 0.62
CA VAL A 9 -11.97 -12.49 0.50
C VAL A 9 -12.80 -11.43 1.22
N HIS A 10 -12.33 -10.90 2.36
CA HIS A 10 -13.01 -9.83 3.10
C HIS A 10 -12.86 -8.46 2.43
N VAL A 11 -11.66 -8.14 1.97
CA VAL A 11 -11.30 -6.84 1.41
C VAL A 11 -11.82 -6.69 -0.02
N ARG A 12 -11.79 -7.77 -0.81
CA ARG A 12 -12.21 -7.79 -2.21
C ARG A 12 -13.58 -7.12 -2.45
N PRO A 13 -14.69 -7.51 -1.81
CA PRO A 13 -15.98 -6.86 -2.04
C PRO A 13 -15.99 -5.38 -1.62
N VAL A 14 -15.17 -4.99 -0.65
CA VAL A 14 -15.08 -3.60 -0.19
C VAL A 14 -14.38 -2.72 -1.23
N VAL A 15 -13.27 -3.21 -1.81
CA VAL A 15 -12.55 -2.48 -2.85
C VAL A 15 -13.35 -2.48 -4.16
N GLU A 16 -13.96 -3.60 -4.54
CA GLU A 16 -14.81 -3.69 -5.75
C GLU A 16 -16.00 -2.72 -5.66
N ALA A 17 -16.61 -2.57 -4.48
CA ALA A 17 -17.69 -1.60 -4.25
C ALA A 17 -17.25 -0.14 -4.39
N ALA A 18 -15.97 0.16 -4.17
CA ALA A 18 -15.40 1.49 -4.36
C ALA A 18 -14.86 1.73 -5.79
N GLY A 19 -15.00 0.75 -6.69
CA GLY A 19 -14.47 0.81 -8.05
C GLY A 19 -12.96 0.55 -8.12
N LEU A 20 -12.43 -0.20 -7.16
CA LEU A 20 -11.05 -0.66 -7.10
C LEU A 20 -10.99 -2.17 -7.33
N GLU A 21 -9.89 -2.65 -7.91
CA GLU A 21 -9.65 -4.07 -8.12
C GLU A 21 -8.54 -4.56 -7.19
N LEU A 22 -8.83 -5.60 -6.39
CA LEU A 22 -7.81 -6.28 -5.61
C LEU A 22 -7.04 -7.24 -6.52
N VAL A 23 -5.77 -6.95 -6.73
CA VAL A 23 -4.90 -7.76 -7.61
C VAL A 23 -4.30 -8.94 -6.84
N ASP A 24 -3.72 -8.68 -5.67
CA ASP A 24 -3.03 -9.69 -4.85
C ASP A 24 -2.82 -9.19 -3.41
N VAL A 25 -2.84 -10.11 -2.44
CA VAL A 25 -2.50 -9.83 -1.04
C VAL A 25 -1.29 -10.66 -0.63
N GLN A 26 -0.23 -9.99 -0.18
CA GLN A 26 0.99 -10.65 0.27
C GLN A 26 1.25 -10.39 1.74
N PHE A 27 1.31 -11.47 2.52
CA PHE A 27 1.76 -11.42 3.91
C PHE A 27 3.14 -12.06 4.03
N ARG A 28 4.15 -11.26 4.39
CA ARG A 28 5.53 -11.71 4.56
C ARG A 28 6.04 -11.42 5.97
N THR A 29 6.96 -12.27 6.42
CA THR A 29 7.76 -12.02 7.61
C THR A 29 9.15 -11.58 7.19
N GLU A 30 9.58 -10.43 7.70
CA GLU A 30 10.91 -9.85 7.51
C GLU A 30 11.68 -9.84 8.83
N ALA A 31 12.99 -9.61 8.76
CA ALA A 31 13.87 -9.61 9.94
C ALA A 31 13.48 -8.58 11.02
N SER A 32 12.73 -7.53 10.64
CA SER A 32 12.27 -6.47 11.54
C SER A 32 10.77 -6.51 11.88
N GLY A 33 10.01 -7.50 11.38
CA GLY A 33 8.59 -7.62 11.68
C GLY A 33 7.77 -8.22 10.55
N TRP A 34 6.47 -8.03 10.62
CA TRP A 34 5.53 -8.50 9.60
C TRP A 34 5.21 -7.40 8.61
N VAL A 35 5.13 -7.74 7.33
CA VAL A 35 4.77 -6.80 6.27
C VAL A 35 3.59 -7.37 5.51
N LEU A 36 2.51 -6.59 5.47
CA LEU A 36 1.30 -6.91 4.74
C LEU A 36 1.18 -5.94 3.58
N ARG A 37 1.21 -6.47 2.35
CA ARG A 37 1.18 -5.68 1.13
C ARG A 37 -0.07 -5.99 0.34
N PHE A 38 -0.84 -4.95 0.04
CA PHE A 38 -2.03 -5.01 -0.80
C PHE A 38 -1.74 -4.39 -2.16
N PHE A 39 -2.03 -5.14 -3.22
CA PHE A 39 -1.98 -4.64 -4.59
C PHE A 39 -3.37 -4.25 -5.05
N LEU A 40 -3.61 -2.95 -5.22
CA LEU A 40 -4.90 -2.40 -5.65
C LEU A 40 -4.73 -1.68 -7.00
N ASP A 41 -5.63 -1.96 -7.93
CA ASP A 41 -5.71 -1.25 -9.21
C ASP A 41 -7.02 -0.46 -9.35
N LYS A 42 -7.01 0.58 -10.18
CA LYS A 42 -8.17 1.45 -10.45
C LYS A 42 -8.13 1.93 -11.89
N GLU A 43 -9.12 1.55 -12.67
CA GLU A 43 -9.23 1.97 -14.09
C GLU A 43 -9.47 3.49 -14.27
N GLY A 44 -9.78 4.23 -13.19
CA GLY A 44 -10.02 5.68 -13.18
C GLY A 44 -8.88 6.56 -12.66
N GLY A 45 -7.75 5.97 -12.27
CA GLY A 45 -6.64 6.67 -11.63
C GLY A 45 -6.71 6.62 -10.10
N PHE A 46 -5.71 5.96 -9.51
CA PHE A 46 -5.51 5.87 -8.06
C PHE A 46 -4.77 7.12 -7.58
N GLY A 47 -5.45 7.98 -6.80
CA GLY A 47 -4.89 9.22 -6.29
C GLY A 47 -4.15 9.06 -4.96
N LEU A 48 -3.51 10.14 -4.49
CA LEU A 48 -2.89 10.17 -3.16
C LEU A 48 -3.95 10.07 -2.05
N ALA A 49 -5.10 10.72 -2.24
CA ALA A 49 -6.22 10.66 -1.30
C ALA A 49 -6.79 9.24 -1.15
N ASP A 50 -6.89 8.49 -2.25
CA ASP A 50 -7.26 7.07 -2.19
C ASP A 50 -6.22 6.29 -1.38
N CYS A 51 -4.91 6.52 -1.60
CA CYS A 51 -3.86 5.85 -0.84
C CYS A 51 -4.00 6.05 0.68
N GLU A 52 -4.25 7.28 1.12
CA GLU A 52 -4.44 7.60 2.54
C GLU A 52 -5.70 6.93 3.12
N GLU A 53 -6.84 7.03 2.42
CA GLU A 53 -8.10 6.42 2.88
C GLU A 53 -8.00 4.89 2.96
N TRP A 54 -7.42 4.26 1.94
CA TRP A 54 -7.32 2.79 1.86
C TRP A 54 -6.26 2.23 2.80
N SER A 55 -5.16 2.95 3.02
CA SER A 55 -4.16 2.59 4.04
C SER A 55 -4.81 2.45 5.41
N GLU A 56 -5.60 3.44 5.84
CA GLU A 56 -6.27 3.42 7.14
C GLU A 56 -7.40 2.39 7.19
N ARG A 57 -8.26 2.33 6.17
CA ARG A 57 -9.37 1.38 6.12
C ARG A 57 -8.92 -0.08 6.13
N LEU A 58 -7.91 -0.42 5.34
CA LEU A 58 -7.38 -1.78 5.30
C LEU A 58 -6.73 -2.15 6.64
N GLY A 59 -6.02 -1.22 7.26
CA GLY A 59 -5.49 -1.42 8.61
C GLY A 59 -6.58 -1.74 9.62
N GLY A 60 -7.69 -0.98 9.59
CA GLY A 60 -8.86 -1.23 10.43
C GLY A 60 -9.49 -2.61 10.20
N LEU A 61 -9.69 -3.01 8.94
CA LEU A 61 -10.25 -4.33 8.60
C LEU A 61 -9.35 -5.49 9.06
N VAL A 62 -8.03 -5.31 8.93
CA VAL A 62 -7.03 -6.30 9.37
C VAL A 62 -7.01 -6.42 10.89
N ASP A 63 -7.08 -5.29 11.60
CA ASP A 63 -7.14 -5.26 13.06
C ASP A 63 -8.44 -5.88 13.59
N GLU A 64 -9.58 -5.53 12.99
CA GLU A 64 -10.90 -6.10 13.35
C GLU A 64 -10.95 -7.61 13.12
N SER A 65 -10.35 -8.09 12.02
CA SER A 65 -10.28 -9.53 11.76
C SER A 65 -9.42 -10.28 12.79
N GLY A 66 -8.55 -9.58 13.53
CA GLY A 66 -7.70 -10.18 14.57
C GLY A 66 -6.70 -11.22 14.04
N LEU A 67 -6.47 -11.24 12.73
CA LEU A 67 -5.64 -12.25 12.05
C LEU A 67 -4.14 -12.07 12.31
N ILE A 68 -3.72 -10.84 12.64
CA ILE A 68 -2.31 -10.50 12.90
C ILE A 68 -2.20 -9.92 14.32
N PRO A 69 -1.86 -10.74 15.33
CA PRO A 69 -1.74 -10.28 16.72
C PRO A 69 -0.41 -9.55 17.01
N GLN A 70 0.41 -9.30 15.98
CA GLN A 70 1.80 -8.84 16.09
C GLN A 70 1.94 -7.47 15.42
N ALA A 71 2.98 -6.71 15.76
CA ALA A 71 3.29 -5.47 15.03
C ALA A 71 3.58 -5.78 13.55
N TYR A 72 2.80 -5.17 12.66
CA TYR A 72 2.92 -5.31 11.22
C TYR A 72 2.98 -3.94 10.54
N SER A 73 3.59 -3.89 9.36
CA SER A 73 3.59 -2.75 8.48
C SER A 73 2.63 -3.00 7.33
N LEU A 74 1.60 -2.17 7.19
CA LEU A 74 0.68 -2.23 6.07
C LEU A 74 1.19 -1.34 4.93
N GLU A 75 1.29 -1.91 3.73
CA GLU A 75 1.64 -1.19 2.52
C GLU A 75 0.53 -1.38 1.47
N VAL A 76 0.01 -0.26 0.97
CA VAL A 76 -0.89 -0.25 -0.19
C VAL A 76 -0.06 0.19 -1.40
N SER A 77 0.00 -0.66 -2.42
CA SER A 77 0.72 -0.35 -3.65
C SER A 77 -0.24 -0.45 -4.83
N SER A 78 -0.29 0.62 -5.63
CA SER A 78 -0.96 0.59 -6.92
C SER A 78 0.08 0.45 -8.04
N PRO A 79 0.08 -0.65 -8.80
CA PRO A 79 1.03 -0.83 -9.90
C PRO A 79 0.93 0.28 -10.97
N GLY A 80 -0.22 0.98 -11.06
CA GLY A 80 -0.47 2.06 -12.02
C GLY A 80 0.18 3.42 -11.69
N TRP A 81 0.56 3.72 -10.44
CA TRP A 81 1.10 5.05 -10.10
C TRP A 81 2.56 5.25 -10.56
N LEU A 82 3.36 4.17 -10.59
CA LEU A 82 4.81 4.30 -10.77
C LEU A 82 5.23 4.76 -12.18
N ASP A 83 4.34 4.64 -13.18
CA ASP A 83 4.66 5.06 -14.56
C ASP A 83 4.49 6.57 -14.79
N ARG A 84 3.66 7.28 -14.01
CA ARG A 84 3.33 8.70 -14.29
C ARG A 84 4.23 9.73 -13.62
N SER A 85 5.00 9.36 -12.59
CA SER A 85 5.86 10.31 -11.86
C SER A 85 7.33 10.27 -12.29
N LYS A 86 7.58 10.39 -13.60
CA LYS A 86 8.83 10.98 -14.13
C LYS A 86 8.63 12.46 -14.45
N ASN A 87 8.05 13.25 -13.55
CA ASN A 87 8.25 14.70 -13.57
C ASN A 87 8.07 15.37 -12.21
N ALA A 88 9.01 15.11 -11.30
CA ALA A 88 9.37 16.08 -10.27
C ALA A 88 10.90 16.07 -10.11
N LYS A 89 11.58 16.58 -11.15
CA LYS A 89 12.90 17.18 -10.96
C LYS A 89 12.73 18.36 -9.99
N THR A 90 13.25 18.25 -8.78
CA THR A 90 14.16 19.27 -8.24
C THR A 90 15.13 18.60 -7.27
N LEU A 91 16.22 18.08 -7.85
CA LEU A 91 17.51 18.16 -7.21
C LEU A 91 17.84 19.66 -7.05
N SER A 92 17.94 20.15 -5.82
CA SER A 92 18.83 21.27 -5.53
C SER A 92 19.84 20.76 -4.53
N GLY A 93 20.88 20.13 -5.07
CA GLY A 93 22.10 19.91 -4.32
C GLY A 93 22.73 21.25 -3.97
N SER A 94 23.13 21.39 -2.71
CA SER A 94 24.21 22.30 -2.34
C SER A 94 25.40 21.46 -1.85
N LYS A 95 26.08 20.81 -2.80
CA LYS A 95 27.50 20.48 -2.61
C LYS A 95 28.32 21.61 -3.23
N GLY A 96 29.11 22.28 -2.40
CA GLY A 96 30.22 23.11 -2.85
C GLY A 96 30.13 24.55 -2.40
N SER A 97 30.68 24.83 -1.23
CA SER A 97 31.53 26.01 -1.11
C SER A 97 32.93 25.53 -0.75
N ARG A 98 33.81 25.65 -1.74
CA ARG A 98 35.25 25.42 -1.64
C ARG A 98 35.91 26.81 -1.63
N ARG A 99 37.02 26.90 -0.89
CA ARG A 99 37.96 28.04 -0.74
C ARG A 99 37.53 29.07 0.31
N LEU A 100 38.41 29.57 1.16
CA LEU A 100 39.88 29.55 1.26
C LEU A 100 40.24 29.67 2.74
#